data_AF-A0A2N5YNB4-F1
#
_entry.id   AF-A0A2N5YNB4-F1
#
_cell.length_a   1.000
_cell.length_b   1.000
_cell.length_c   1.000
_cell.angle_alpha   90.00
_cell.angle_beta   90.00
_cell.angle_gamma   90.00
#
_symmetry.space_group_name_H-M   'P 1'
#
loop_
_entity.id
_entity.type
_entity.pdbx_description
1 polymer ?
#
loop_
_entity_poly.entity_id
_entity_poly.type
_entity_poly.pdbx_seq_one_letter_code
_entity_poly.pdbx_strand_id
1 'polypeptide(L)'
;MISTANSQQSSDCLNLQTIHPDSLYTDLKFLDNVLNNKAIIGVGESTHGTSEFTIMRHRLFRYLVENFGFNTFFLEADYSGCRNINRYIHNEYPYADSAL
;
A
#
# COMPACT_ATOMS: atom_id res chain seq x y z
N MET A 1 12.26 -14.59 24.31
CA MET A 1 11.50 -13.33 24.30
C MET A 1 12.45 -12.25 23.80
N ILE A 2 12.42 -11.91 22.51
CA ILE A 2 13.32 -10.89 21.94
C ILE A 2 12.61 -9.55 22.09
N SER A 3 13.21 -8.66 22.89
CA SER A 3 12.77 -7.27 23.05
C SER A 3 13.10 -6.49 21.77
N THR A 4 12.09 -5.98 21.08
CA THR A 4 12.22 -5.20 19.82
C THR A 4 12.21 -3.68 20.03
N ALA A 5 12.31 -3.19 21.26
CA ALA A 5 12.11 -1.77 21.55
C ALA A 5 13.24 -0.82 21.06
N ASN A 6 14.36 -1.34 20.52
CA ASN A 6 15.55 -0.53 20.20
C ASN A 6 15.89 -0.38 18.71
N SER A 7 15.05 -0.81 17.76
CA SER A 7 15.40 -0.76 16.32
C SER A 7 15.08 0.57 15.61
N GLN A 8 14.55 1.58 16.30
CA GLN A 8 14.14 2.87 15.70
C GLN A 8 15.01 4.06 16.16
N GLN A 9 16.22 3.82 16.64
CA GLN A 9 17.24 4.86 16.75
C GLN A 9 18.35 4.59 15.75
N SER A 10 18.30 5.30 14.62
CA SER A 10 19.44 5.48 13.74
C SER A 10 19.33 6.83 13.05
N SER A 11 20.45 7.51 12.87
CA SER A 11 20.60 8.79 12.18
C SER A 11 20.22 8.78 10.69
N ASP A 12 19.72 7.65 10.18
CA ASP A 12 19.35 7.41 8.78
C ASP A 12 17.83 7.23 8.60
N CYS A 13 17.03 7.97 9.36
CA CYS A 13 15.58 8.02 9.18
C CYS A 13 15.24 8.97 8.01
N LEU A 14 14.57 8.44 7.00
CA LEU A 14 13.99 9.27 5.92
C LEU A 14 12.63 9.79 6.37
N ASN A 15 12.45 11.11 6.29
CA ASN A 15 11.23 11.76 6.74
C ASN A 15 10.15 11.72 5.65
N LEU A 16 8.98 11.14 5.99
CA LEU A 16 7.77 11.28 5.20
C LEU A 16 7.06 12.57 5.61
N GLN A 17 6.79 13.44 4.63
CA GLN A 17 6.18 14.75 4.86
C GLN A 17 4.67 14.65 5.09
N THR A 18 4.03 13.59 4.58
CA THR A 18 2.59 13.38 4.63
C THR A 18 2.25 11.90 4.42
N ILE A 19 1.03 11.51 4.79
CA ILE A 19 0.47 10.19 4.44
C ILE A 19 -0.62 10.29 3.37
N HIS A 20 -1.08 11.50 3.03
CA HIS A 20 -2.24 11.68 2.16
C HIS A 20 -1.95 11.28 0.71
N PRO A 21 -2.84 10.48 0.08
CA PRO A 21 -2.64 9.90 -1.25
C PRO A 21 -2.64 10.92 -2.39
N ASP A 22 -3.25 12.09 -2.19
CA ASP A 22 -3.30 13.16 -3.20
C ASP A 22 -2.08 14.10 -3.15
N SER A 23 -1.15 13.88 -2.22
CA SER A 23 0.07 14.68 -2.10
C SER A 23 1.14 14.24 -3.09
N LEU A 24 2.02 15.16 -3.49
CA LEU A 24 3.19 14.87 -4.34
C LEU A 24 4.09 13.80 -3.69
N TYR A 25 4.77 13.00 -4.51
CA TYR A 25 5.60 11.87 -4.07
C TYR A 25 7.07 12.20 -3.81
N THR A 26 7.43 13.47 -3.61
CA THR A 26 8.84 13.91 -3.51
C THR A 26 9.60 13.23 -2.37
N ASP A 27 8.92 12.97 -1.26
CA ASP A 27 9.40 12.24 -0.08
C ASP A 27 9.32 10.71 -0.21
N LEU A 28 8.81 10.17 -1.33
CA LEU A 28 8.83 8.73 -1.66
C LEU A 28 9.89 8.35 -2.69
N LYS A 29 10.50 9.32 -3.40
CA LYS A 29 11.51 9.08 -4.44
C LYS A 29 12.73 8.30 -3.99
N PHE A 30 13.02 8.26 -2.69
CA PHE A 30 14.08 7.41 -2.17
C PHE A 30 13.86 5.92 -2.45
N LEU A 31 12.59 5.51 -2.65
CA LEU A 31 12.22 4.14 -2.98
C LEU A 31 12.55 3.76 -4.42
N ASP A 32 12.76 4.72 -5.33
CA ASP A 32 12.90 4.45 -6.78
C ASP A 32 13.97 3.41 -7.08
N ASN A 33 15.13 3.54 -6.43
CA ASN A 33 16.24 2.60 -6.58
C ASN A 33 15.90 1.18 -6.09
N VAL A 34 15.04 1.05 -5.08
CA VAL A 34 14.62 -0.23 -4.51
C VAL A 34 13.50 -0.85 -5.33
N LEU A 35 12.60 -0.03 -5.87
CA LEU A 35 11.41 -0.43 -6.61
C LEU A 35 11.70 -0.78 -8.08
N ASN A 36 12.73 -0.18 -8.66
CA ASN A 36 13.11 -0.44 -10.04
C ASN A 36 13.34 -1.94 -10.30
N ASN A 37 12.78 -2.43 -11.41
CA ASN A 37 12.86 -3.82 -11.85
C ASN A 37 12.29 -4.86 -10.86
N LYS A 38 11.39 -4.48 -9.96
CA LYS A 38 10.66 -5.42 -9.10
C LYS A 38 9.34 -5.81 -9.75
N ALA A 39 9.10 -7.12 -9.84
CA ALA A 39 7.82 -7.66 -10.32
C ALA A 39 6.77 -7.78 -9.21
N ILE A 40 7.21 -7.98 -7.96
CA ILE A 40 6.34 -8.20 -6.80
C ILE A 40 6.90 -7.40 -5.62
N ILE A 41 6.02 -6.71 -4.91
CA ILE A 41 6.33 -5.95 -3.70
C ILE A 41 5.35 -6.38 -2.61
N GLY A 42 5.87 -6.83 -1.47
CA GLY A 42 5.07 -7.07 -0.27
C GLY A 42 4.99 -5.81 0.58
N VAL A 43 3.77 -5.43 0.97
CA VAL A 43 3.53 -4.26 1.84
C VAL A 43 2.74 -4.71 3.06
N GLY A 44 3.41 -4.80 4.20
CA GLY A 44 2.80 -5.15 5.48
C GLY A 44 2.32 -3.92 6.26
N GLU A 45 1.57 -4.18 7.34
CA GLU A 45 1.23 -3.18 8.37
C GLU A 45 1.56 -3.74 9.76
N SER A 46 1.85 -2.87 10.72
CA SER A 46 2.19 -3.34 12.08
C SER A 46 0.96 -3.85 12.83
N THR A 47 -0.22 -3.29 12.55
CA THR A 47 -1.49 -3.61 13.21
C THR A 47 -2.65 -3.43 12.24
N HIS A 48 -3.68 -4.27 12.37
CA HIS A 48 -4.94 -4.03 11.67
C HIS A 48 -5.74 -2.91 12.33
N GLY A 49 -6.44 -2.12 11.50
CA GLY A 49 -7.37 -1.08 11.96
C GLY A 49 -6.75 0.28 12.26
N THR A 50 -5.45 0.45 12.13
CA THR A 50 -4.80 1.76 12.25
C THR A 50 -5.01 2.56 10.96
N SER A 51 -5.71 3.70 11.08
CA SER A 51 -6.13 4.50 9.93
C SER A 51 -4.97 4.97 9.07
N GLU A 52 -3.85 5.31 9.71
CA GLU A 52 -2.64 5.86 9.13
C GLU A 52 -1.96 4.85 8.21
N PHE A 53 -1.98 3.55 8.56
CA PHE A 53 -1.45 2.50 7.69
C PHE A 53 -2.29 2.33 6.43
N THR A 54 -3.61 2.39 6.54
CA THR A 54 -4.50 2.32 5.36
C THR A 54 -4.31 3.53 4.44
N ILE A 55 -4.23 4.74 5.00
CA ILE A 55 -4.01 5.97 4.23
C ILE A 55 -2.63 5.94 3.56
N MET A 56 -1.58 5.55 4.28
CA MET A 56 -0.22 5.47 3.73
C MET A 56 -0.10 4.36 2.67
N ARG A 57 -0.74 3.20 2.85
CA ARG A 57 -0.82 2.15 1.82
C ARG A 57 -1.48 2.67 0.56
N HIS A 58 -2.59 3.39 0.67
CA HIS A 58 -3.24 4.01 -0.50
C HIS A 58 -2.26 4.95 -1.24
N ARG A 59 -1.55 5.82 -0.51
CA ARG A 59 -0.53 6.70 -1.10
C ARG A 59 0.57 5.93 -1.82
N LEU A 60 1.12 4.90 -1.18
CA LEU A 60 2.16 4.06 -1.78
C LEU A 60 1.65 3.30 -3.01
N PHE A 61 0.46 2.73 -2.94
CA PHE A 61 -0.15 1.99 -4.06
C PHE A 61 -0.37 2.89 -5.26
N ARG A 62 -0.88 4.10 -5.05
CA ARG A 62 -1.02 5.09 -6.11
C ARG A 62 0.34 5.43 -6.74
N TYR A 63 1.38 5.62 -5.92
CA TYR A 63 2.74 5.83 -6.39
C TYR A 63 3.24 4.69 -7.29
N LEU A 64 3.06 3.44 -6.86
CA LEU A 64 3.47 2.24 -7.59
C LEU A 64 2.72 2.07 -8.91
N VAL A 65 1.41 2.31 -8.93
CA VAL A 65 0.59 2.23 -10.15
C VAL A 65 1.00 3.32 -11.13
N GLU A 66 1.05 4.58 -10.69
CA GLU A 66 1.27 5.74 -11.56
C GLU A 66 2.71 5.84 -12.10
N ASN A 67 3.73 5.44 -11.33
CA ASN A 67 5.14 5.67 -11.67
C ASN A 67 5.89 4.39 -12.09
N PHE A 68 5.42 3.21 -11.64
CA PHE A 68 6.10 1.93 -11.89
C PHE A 68 5.23 0.92 -12.66
N GLY A 69 3.98 1.27 -12.99
CA GLY A 69 3.11 0.47 -13.86
C GLY A 69 2.56 -0.80 -13.22
N PHE A 70 2.57 -0.90 -11.89
CA PHE A 70 1.89 -1.99 -11.20
C PHE A 70 0.38 -1.93 -11.47
N ASN A 71 -0.24 -3.07 -11.71
CA ASN A 71 -1.64 -3.16 -12.16
C ASN A 71 -2.44 -4.29 -11.50
N THR A 72 -1.84 -4.99 -10.53
CA THR A 72 -2.46 -6.13 -9.83
C THR A 72 -2.21 -5.99 -8.33
N PHE A 73 -3.26 -6.14 -7.52
CA PHE A 73 -3.18 -6.15 -6.07
C PHE A 73 -3.55 -7.53 -5.51
N PHE A 74 -2.67 -8.09 -4.67
CA PHE A 74 -2.97 -9.24 -3.83
C PHE A 74 -3.29 -8.72 -2.42
N LEU A 75 -4.53 -8.88 -1.98
CA LEU A 75 -4.97 -8.40 -0.67
C LEU A 75 -5.03 -9.56 0.34
N GLU A 76 -4.72 -9.29 1.59
CA GLU A 76 -4.92 -10.21 2.72
C GLU A 76 -6.41 -10.31 3.05
N ALA A 77 -7.17 -10.95 2.17
CA ALA A 77 -8.61 -11.13 2.26
C ALA A 77 -9.01 -12.44 1.57
N ASP A 78 -10.26 -12.86 1.76
CA ASP A 78 -10.78 -14.03 1.06
C ASP A 78 -10.90 -13.79 -0.45
N TYR A 79 -10.75 -14.86 -1.23
CA TYR A 79 -10.79 -14.79 -2.69
C TYR A 79 -12.14 -14.26 -3.21
N SER A 80 -13.26 -14.64 -2.59
CA SER A 80 -14.59 -14.19 -2.99
C SER A 80 -14.75 -12.68 -2.87
N GLY A 81 -14.32 -12.09 -1.74
CA GLY A 81 -14.31 -10.65 -1.51
C GLY A 81 -13.46 -9.92 -2.54
N CYS A 82 -12.22 -10.39 -2.76
CA CYS A 82 -11.33 -9.85 -3.79
C CYS A 82 -11.96 -9.92 -5.19
N ARG A 83 -12.63 -11.04 -5.53
CA ARG A 83 -13.33 -11.20 -6.81
C ARG A 83 -14.45 -10.18 -6.98
N ASN A 84 -15.23 -9.90 -5.93
CA ASN A 84 -16.31 -8.91 -6.01
C ASN A 84 -15.77 -7.49 -6.16
N ILE A 85 -14.72 -7.14 -5.43
CA ILE A 85 -14.01 -5.87 -5.56
C ILE A 85 -13.48 -5.70 -6.99
N ASN A 86 -12.84 -6.74 -7.55
CA ASN A 86 -12.33 -6.69 -8.92
C ASN A 86 -13.44 -6.43 -9.94
N ARG A 87 -14.59 -7.09 -9.79
CA ARG A 87 -15.77 -6.87 -10.66
C ARG A 87 -16.33 -5.46 -10.52
N TYR A 88 -16.39 -4.93 -9.30
CA TYR A 88 -16.81 -3.55 -9.05
C TYR A 88 -15.90 -2.53 -9.75
N ILE A 89 -14.58 -2.64 -9.63
CA ILE A 89 -13.65 -1.68 -10.29
C ILE A 89 -13.64 -1.82 -11.82
N HIS A 90 -14.06 -2.96 -12.35
CA HIS A 90 -14.28 -3.18 -13.79
C HIS A 90 -15.70 -2.82 -14.27
N ASN A 91 -16.50 -2.17 -13.42
CA ASN A 91 -17.88 -1.76 -13.72
C ASN A 91 -18.83 -2.93 -14.03
N GLU A 92 -18.55 -4.13 -13.53
CA GLU A 92 -19.47 -5.27 -13.66
C GLU A 92 -20.55 -5.28 -12.57
N TYR A 93 -20.32 -4.60 -11.44
CA TYR A 93 -21.27 -4.45 -10.34
C TYR A 93 -21.35 -3.02 -9.82
N PRO A 94 -22.53 -2.60 -9.30
CA PRO A 94 -22.71 -1.25 -8.78
C PRO A 94 -22.08 -1.02 -7.40
N TYR A 95 -21.84 -2.09 -6.62
CA TYR A 95 -21.23 -2.00 -5.29
C TYR A 95 -20.12 -3.05 -5.09
N ALA A 96 -19.09 -2.71 -4.34
CA ALA A 96 -17.98 -3.61 -4.05
C ALA A 96 -18.39 -4.80 -3.17
N ASP A 97 -19.45 -4.64 -2.40
CA ASP A 97 -20.02 -5.60 -1.45
C ASP A 97 -21.28 -6.31 -1.98
N SER A 98 -21.54 -6.28 -3.30
CA SER A 98 -22.73 -6.85 -3.96
C SER A 98 -22.87 -8.40 -3.85
N ALA A 99 -22.29 -9.04 -2.84
CA ALA A 99 -22.33 -10.48 -2.58
C ALA A 99 -22.74 -10.82 -1.14
N LEU A 100 -23.62 -10.00 -0.55
CA LEU A 100 -24.60 -10.46 0.44
C LEU A 100 -25.95 -10.65 -0.26
#